data_AF-L8LYE0-F1
#
_entry.id   AF-L8LYE0-F1
#
_cell.length_a   1.000
_cell.length_b   1.000
_cell.length_c   1.000
_cell.angle_alpha   90.00
_cell.angle_beta   90.00
_cell.angle_gamma   90.00
#
_symmetry.space_group_name_H-M   'P 1'
#
loop_
_entity.id
_entity.type
_entity.pdbx_description
1 polymer ?
#
loop_
_entity_poly.entity_id
_entity_poly.type
_entity_poly.pdbx_seq_one_letter_code
_entity_poly.pdbx_strand_id
1 'polypeptide(L)'
;MVTLDDLFGVRDILMRKGSYKKNQPLWSWSRHHAWFLVKGVMSKAQIPDGAHKKPMGLRHGYGVAAVRAQIPLNMIQKWMGHADITTTAVYAKVLEESDRIVAARMWN
;
A
#
# COMPACT_ATOMS: atom_id res chain seq x y z
N MET A 1 13.11 -2.54 -5.93
CA MET A 1 11.82 -2.20 -5.28
C MET A 1 11.75 -0.68 -5.29
N VAL A 2 10.71 -0.07 -5.87
CA VAL A 2 10.52 1.38 -5.72
C VAL A 2 10.15 1.61 -4.26
N THR A 3 10.97 2.35 -3.54
CA THR A 3 10.81 2.64 -2.13
C THR A 3 9.99 3.92 -1.94
N LEU A 4 9.47 4.12 -0.72
CA LEU A 4 8.87 5.40 -0.32
C LEU A 4 9.82 6.57 -0.56
N ASP A 5 11.13 6.31 -0.45
CA ASP A 5 12.17 7.30 -0.68
C ASP A 5 12.26 7.68 -2.17
N ASP A 6 12.20 6.69 -3.06
CA ASP A 6 12.26 6.91 -4.51
C ASP A 6 11.08 7.74 -5.04
N LEU A 7 9.91 7.66 -4.38
CA LEU A 7 8.69 8.35 -4.83
C LEU A 7 8.50 9.72 -4.16
N PHE A 8 8.87 9.86 -2.88
CA PHE A 8 8.56 11.06 -2.09
C PHE A 8 9.80 11.81 -1.58
N GLY A 9 11.02 11.32 -1.88
CA GLY A 9 12.27 11.94 -1.44
C GLY A 9 12.35 12.11 0.07
N VAL A 10 11.83 11.14 0.83
CA VAL A 10 11.62 11.31 2.29
C VAL A 10 12.95 11.56 3.00
N ARG A 11 14.02 10.84 2.63
CA ARG A 11 15.36 11.04 3.19
C ARG A 11 15.94 12.38 2.78
N ASP A 12 15.73 12.83 1.55
CA ASP A 12 16.19 14.16 1.10
C ASP A 12 15.52 15.27 1.92
N ILE A 13 14.22 15.16 2.19
CA ILE A 13 13.48 16.09 3.04
C ILE A 13 14.04 16.09 4.47
N LEU A 14 14.32 14.91 5.04
CA LEU A 14 14.86 14.79 6.40
C LEU A 14 16.32 15.23 6.53
N MET A 15 17.12 15.05 5.47
CA MET A 15 18.50 15.55 5.36
C MET A 15 18.51 17.07 5.31
N ARG A 16 17.64 17.70 4.49
CA ARG A 16 17.50 19.17 4.43
C ARG A 16 17.11 19.79 5.77
N LYS A 17 16.32 19.07 6.57
CA LYS A 17 15.93 19.51 7.93
C LYS A 17 17.02 19.30 8.99
N GLY A 18 18.19 18.78 8.63
CA GLY A 18 19.31 18.51 9.56
C GLY A 18 19.05 17.38 10.56
N SER A 19 17.89 16.72 10.46
CA SER A 19 17.42 15.69 11.41
C SER A 19 17.91 14.28 11.10
N TYR A 20 18.40 14.03 9.88
CA TYR A 20 18.79 12.69 9.42
C TYR A 20 20.32 12.52 9.35
N LYS A 21 20.85 11.51 10.03
CA LYS A 21 22.22 11.02 9.83
C LYS A 21 22.20 9.75 8.97
N LYS A 22 23.15 9.63 8.04
CA LYS A 22 23.32 8.44 7.18
C LYS A 22 23.42 7.18 8.05
N ASN A 23 22.82 6.08 7.60
CA ASN A 23 22.74 4.78 8.29
C ASN A 23 21.86 4.72 9.56
N GLN A 24 21.04 5.74 9.83
CA GLN A 24 19.99 5.63 10.85
C GLN A 24 18.67 5.13 10.27
N PRO A 25 17.85 4.39 11.05
CA PRO A 25 16.51 4.02 10.63
C PRO A 25 15.67 5.29 10.39
N LEU A 26 14.79 5.23 9.40
CA LEU A 26 13.93 6.35 9.03
C LEU A 26 12.96 6.74 10.18
N TRP A 27 12.58 5.77 10.99
CA TRP A 27 11.80 5.96 12.20
C TRP A 27 12.52 5.33 13.38
N SER A 28 12.57 6.01 14.52
CA SER A 28 13.17 5.50 15.76
C SER A 28 12.26 4.55 16.52
N TRP A 29 11.06 4.27 16.00
CA TRP A 29 10.03 3.52 16.70
C TRP A 29 10.01 2.04 16.32
N SER A 30 9.57 1.21 17.26
CA SER A 30 9.36 -0.22 17.01
C SER A 30 8.09 -0.47 16.17
N ARG A 31 7.98 -1.68 15.60
CA ARG A 31 6.80 -2.13 14.87
C ARG A 31 5.50 -1.98 15.68
N HIS A 32 5.55 -2.27 16.98
CA HIS A 32 4.38 -2.19 17.86
C HIS A 32 3.91 -0.74 18.02
N HIS A 33 4.84 0.19 18.19
CA HIS A 33 4.53 1.60 18.25
C HIS A 33 3.97 2.11 16.92
N ALA A 34 4.53 1.67 15.78
CA ALA A 34 3.97 1.99 14.46
C ALA A 34 2.52 1.49 14.31
N TRP A 35 2.19 0.30 14.82
CA TRP A 35 0.81 -0.21 14.83
C TRP A 35 -0.12 0.71 15.63
N PHE A 36 0.29 1.15 16.82
CA PHE A 36 -0.48 2.09 17.63
C PHE A 36 -0.72 3.42 16.93
N LEU A 37 0.31 3.98 16.29
CA LEU A 37 0.19 5.22 15.55
C LEU A 37 -0.80 5.11 14.39
N VAL A 38 -0.71 4.03 13.60
CA VAL A 38 -1.67 3.77 12.51
C VAL A 38 -3.08 3.65 13.07
N LYS A 39 -3.28 2.89 14.15
CA LYS A 39 -4.59 2.78 14.81
C LYS A 39 -5.10 4.13 15.32
N GLY A 40 -4.23 4.96 15.90
CA GLY A 40 -4.54 6.31 16.35
C GLY A 40 -4.99 7.22 15.21
N VAL A 41 -4.27 7.21 14.08
CA VAL A 41 -4.66 7.95 12.87
C VAL A 41 -6.00 7.45 12.32
N MET A 42 -6.20 6.13 12.23
CA MET A 42 -7.45 5.55 11.75
C MET A 42 -8.65 5.93 12.64
N SER A 43 -8.47 5.97 13.96
CA SER A 43 -9.51 6.42 14.89
C SER A 43 -9.80 7.92 14.76
N LYS A 44 -8.77 8.76 14.63
CA LYS A 44 -8.95 10.20 14.37
C LYS A 44 -9.67 10.48 13.05
N ALA A 45 -9.42 9.65 12.03
CA ALA A 45 -10.12 9.69 10.76
C ALA A 45 -11.54 9.08 10.81
N GLN A 46 -12.04 8.72 12.01
CA GLN A 46 -13.38 8.17 12.23
C GLN A 46 -13.66 6.91 11.39
N ILE A 47 -12.63 6.12 11.07
CA ILE A 47 -12.81 4.85 10.37
C ILE A 47 -13.58 3.89 11.29
N PRO A 48 -14.71 3.30 10.83
CA PRO A 48 -15.50 2.37 11.61
C PRO A 48 -14.68 1.17 12.11
N ASP A 49 -15.06 0.61 13.24
CA ASP A 49 -14.41 -0.60 13.73
C ASP A 49 -14.69 -1.80 12.82
N GLY A 50 -13.66 -2.63 12.64
CA GLY A 50 -13.72 -3.79 11.77
C GLY A 50 -12.34 -4.32 11.39
N ALA A 51 -12.31 -5.41 10.63
CA ALA A 51 -11.07 -6.08 10.22
C ALA A 51 -10.13 -5.17 9.41
N HIS A 52 -10.66 -4.14 8.75
CA HIS A 52 -9.91 -3.20 7.91
C HIS A 52 -9.19 -2.11 8.72
N LYS A 53 -9.61 -1.83 9.97
CA LYS A 53 -9.05 -0.76 10.82
C LYS A 53 -7.74 -1.21 11.47
N LYS A 54 -6.75 -1.57 10.67
CA LYS A 54 -5.40 -2.00 11.07
C LYS A 54 -4.41 -1.84 9.90
N PRO A 55 -3.08 -1.84 10.13
CA PRO A 55 -2.08 -1.69 9.06
C PRO A 55 -2.24 -2.70 7.92
N MET A 56 -2.55 -3.95 8.23
CA MET A 56 -2.81 -5.00 7.24
C MET A 56 -4.04 -4.66 6.37
N GLY A 57 -5.08 -4.09 6.97
CA GLY A 57 -6.28 -3.64 6.26
C GLY A 57 -5.97 -2.46 5.33
N LEU A 58 -5.09 -1.54 5.75
CA LEU A 58 -4.61 -0.46 4.89
C LEU A 58 -3.84 -1.00 3.68
N ARG A 59 -2.94 -1.97 3.89
CA ARG A 59 -2.22 -2.64 2.81
C ARG A 59 -3.18 -3.37 1.86
N HIS A 60 -4.24 -3.98 2.38
CA HIS A 60 -5.29 -4.58 1.55
C HIS A 60 -6.01 -3.53 0.70
N GLY A 61 -6.44 -2.42 1.33
CA GLY A 61 -7.08 -1.30 0.64
C GLY A 61 -6.21 -0.70 -0.48
N TYR A 62 -4.89 -0.62 -0.28
CA TYR A 62 -3.95 -0.21 -1.32
C TYR A 62 -4.01 -1.13 -2.56
N GLY A 63 -3.97 -2.45 -2.36
CA GLY A 63 -4.06 -3.41 -3.47
C GLY A 63 -5.39 -3.31 -4.20
N VAL A 64 -6.50 -3.18 -3.47
CA VAL A 64 -7.84 -2.95 -4.06
C VAL A 64 -7.90 -1.66 -4.88
N ALA A 65 -7.38 -0.56 -4.34
CA ALA A 65 -7.38 0.73 -5.03
C ALA A 65 -6.53 0.70 -6.31
N ALA A 66 -5.36 0.07 -6.26
CA ALA A 66 -4.48 -0.07 -7.42
C ALA A 66 -5.13 -0.91 -8.54
N VAL A 67 -5.77 -2.02 -8.17
CA VAL A 67 -6.50 -2.85 -9.12
C VAL A 67 -7.68 -2.09 -9.74
N ARG A 68 -8.46 -1.33 -8.94
CA ARG A 68 -9.55 -0.46 -9.46
C ARG A 68 -9.03 0.60 -10.43
N ALA A 69 -7.84 1.14 -10.17
CA ALA A 69 -7.15 2.05 -11.07
C ALA A 69 -6.53 1.36 -12.31
N GLN A 70 -6.88 0.09 -12.57
CA GLN A 70 -6.40 -0.71 -13.70
C GLN A 70 -4.87 -0.87 -13.75
N ILE A 71 -4.20 -0.80 -12.59
CA ILE A 71 -2.77 -1.07 -12.52
C ILE A 71 -2.52 -2.57 -12.70
N PRO A 72 -1.59 -2.98 -13.59
CA PRO A 72 -1.26 -4.38 -13.81
C PRO A 72 -0.80 -5.12 -12.53
N LEU A 73 -1.26 -6.36 -12.34
CA LEU A 73 -0.97 -7.14 -11.12
C LEU A 73 0.53 -7.36 -10.88
N ASN A 74 1.33 -7.51 -11.95
CA ASN A 74 2.79 -7.64 -11.83
C ASN A 74 3.45 -6.39 -11.24
N MET A 75 2.92 -5.19 -11.52
CA MET A 75 3.40 -3.94 -10.93
C MET A 75 3.02 -3.86 -9.45
N ILE A 76 1.77 -4.21 -9.12
CA ILE A 76 1.29 -4.24 -7.74
C ILE A 76 2.12 -5.25 -6.93
N GLN A 77 2.38 -6.45 -7.46
CA GLN A 77 3.22 -7.47 -6.84
C GLN A 77 4.61 -6.91 -6.51
N LYS A 78 5.24 -6.24 -7.49
CA LYS A 78 6.57 -5.63 -7.33
C LYS A 78 6.59 -4.53 -6.26
N TRP A 79 5.57 -3.67 -6.21
CA TRP A 79 5.47 -2.61 -5.21
C TRP A 79 5.21 -3.15 -3.81
N MET A 80 4.39 -4.20 -3.71
CA MET A 80 4.07 -4.82 -2.43
C MET A 80 5.19 -5.75 -1.95
N GLY A 81 6.08 -6.20 -2.84
CA GLY A 81 7.15 -7.13 -2.51
C GLY A 81 6.64 -8.54 -2.24
N HIS A 82 5.59 -8.98 -2.93
CA HIS A 82 5.10 -10.35 -2.83
C HIS A 82 5.98 -11.30 -3.67
N ALA A 83 6.48 -12.36 -3.04
CA ALA A 83 7.26 -13.38 -3.73
C ALA A 83 6.42 -14.15 -4.76
N ASP A 84 5.15 -14.38 -4.44
CA ASP A 84 4.20 -15.11 -5.29
C ASP A 84 3.07 -14.19 -5.80
N ILE A 85 2.81 -14.25 -7.10
CA ILE A 85 1.71 -13.54 -7.75
C ILE A 85 0.34 -13.98 -7.21
N THR A 86 0.20 -15.23 -6.75
CA THR A 86 -1.06 -15.75 -6.18
C THR A 86 -1.52 -14.91 -4.98
N THR A 87 -0.56 -14.39 -4.19
CA THR A 87 -0.84 -13.50 -3.05
C THR A 87 -1.41 -12.16 -3.52
N THR A 88 -0.99 -11.68 -4.69
CA THR A 88 -1.47 -10.42 -5.29
C THR A 88 -2.78 -10.62 -6.05
N ALA A 89 -2.99 -11.79 -6.65
CA ALA A 89 -4.19 -12.14 -7.41
C ALA A 89 -5.48 -12.08 -6.56
N VAL A 90 -5.38 -12.16 -5.23
CA VAL A 90 -6.50 -11.94 -4.31
C VAL A 90 -7.18 -10.59 -4.54
N TYR A 91 -6.46 -9.55 -4.97
CA TYR A 91 -7.04 -8.23 -5.26
C TYR A 91 -7.88 -8.19 -6.53
N ALA A 92 -7.62 -9.06 -7.51
CA ALA A 92 -8.36 -9.09 -8.77
C ALA A 92 -9.83 -9.50 -8.56
N LYS A 93 -10.13 -10.25 -7.50
CA LYS A 93 -11.51 -10.61 -7.11
C LYS A 93 -12.39 -9.40 -6.81
N VAL A 94 -11.81 -8.23 -6.56
CA VAL A 94 -12.56 -7.00 -6.26
C VAL A 94 -13.01 -6.26 -7.54
N LEU A 95 -12.53 -6.69 -8.72
CA LEU A 95 -13.02 -6.24 -10.03
C LEU A 95 -14.23 -7.05 -10.49
N GLU A 96 -15.26 -7.22 -9.66
CA GLU A 96 -16.58 -7.70 -10.14
C GLU A 96 -17.28 -6.68 -11.09
N GLU A 97 -16.50 -5.91 -11.86
CA GLU A 97 -16.93 -5.43 -13.16
C GLU A 97 -17.18 -6.70 -13.98
N SER A 98 -18.43 -6.96 -14.38
CA SER A 98 -18.81 -8.24 -14.97
C SER A 98 -17.74 -8.72 -15.96
N ASP A 99 -17.31 -9.98 -15.87
CA ASP A 99 -16.27 -10.54 -16.76
C ASP A 99 -16.54 -10.22 -18.23
N ARG A 100 -17.82 -10.02 -18.60
CA ARG A 100 -18.26 -9.50 -19.90
C ARG A 100 -17.71 -8.12 -20.28
N ILE A 101 -17.69 -7.14 -19.38
CA ILE A 101 -17.15 -5.79 -19.67
C ILE A 101 -15.65 -5.86 -19.88
N VAL A 102 -14.93 -6.65 -19.08
CA VAL A 102 -13.49 -6.85 -19.25
C VAL A 102 -13.18 -7.61 -20.55
N ALA A 103 -13.92 -8.68 -20.84
CA ALA A 103 -13.78 -9.44 -22.09
C ALA A 103 -14.12 -8.60 -23.33
N ALA A 104 -15.14 -7.73 -23.25
CA ALA A 104 -15.52 -6.84 -24.35
C ALA A 104 -14.41 -5.86 -24.73
N ARG A 105 -13.58 -5.41 -23.77
CA ARG A 105 -12.41 -4.56 -24.07
C ARG A 105 -11.33 -5.28 -24.87
N MET A 106 -11.28 -6.61 -24.81
CA MET A 106 -10.27 -7.36 -25.56
C MET A 106 -10.57 -7.33 -27.06
N TRP A 107 -11.86 -7.42 -27.44
CA TRP A 107 -12.31 -7.60 -28.82
C TRP A 107 -12.80 -6.32 -29.50
N ASN A 108 -12.44 -5.15 -28.97
CA ASN A 108 -12.66 -3.86 -29.63
C ASN A 108 -11.41 -3.44 -30.40
#